data_AF-A0A6P7X6F6-F1
#
_entry.id   AF-A0A6P7X6F6-F1
#
_cell.length_a   1.000
_cell.length_b   1.000
_cell.length_c   1.000
_cell.angle_alpha   90.00
_cell.angle_beta   90.00
_cell.angle_gamma   90.00
#
_symmetry.space_group_name_H-M   'P 1'
#
loop_
_entity.id
_entity.type
_entity.pdbx_description
1 polymer ?
#
loop_
_entity_poly.entity_id
_entity_poly.type
_entity_poly.pdbx_seq_one_letter_code
_entity_poly.pdbx_strand_id
1 'polypeptide(L)'
;MAVQESAAQLSMALKVQEYPTLKVPYETLNKRFRAAQKNIDRETSHVTMVVAELEKQLSSCPAVDSVVSLLDGVVEKLSVLKRKAVESIQAEDESAKLCKRRIEHLKEHSSDQPAAANMWKKKRMDRMMVEHLLRCGYYNTAVKLARQSGIEDLVNIEMFLTAKEVEESLERQETITCLAWCHDNKSRLRKMKSCLEFSLRIQEFIELIRQNKRLDAVRHARKHFSQAEGSQLDEVRQVMGMLAFPSDTHISPYKDLLDPARWRMLIQQFRYDNYRLHQLGNNSVFTITLQAGLSAIKTPYPFIEMLKHYLNEILGIAEENMPSFSQIYDLRTKSLGGQWHDLVNIEMFLTAKEVEESLERQETITCLAWCHDNKSRLRKMKSCLEFSLRIQEFIELIRQNKRLDAVRHARKHFSQAEGSQLDEVRQVMGMLAFPSDTHISPYKDLLDPARWRMLIQQFRYDNYRLHQLGNNSVFTITLQAGLSAIKTPQCYKEDGTSKNPDCPVCSKSLNKLAQPLPMAHCANSRLVCKISGDVMNENNPPMMLPNGYVYGYNSLLSIRQDDKVICPRTKEVFNFSQAEKVYIM
;
A
#
# COMPACT_ATOMS: atom_id res chain seq x y z
N MET A 1 -2.44 21.15 -16.76
CA MET A 1 -2.60 20.82 -15.33
C MET A 1 -3.48 19.59 -15.11
N ALA A 2 -4.72 19.53 -15.62
CA ALA A 2 -5.60 18.35 -15.46
C ALA A 2 -5.07 17.02 -16.06
N VAL A 3 -4.31 17.08 -17.16
CA VAL A 3 -3.65 15.90 -17.78
C VAL A 3 -2.50 15.37 -16.92
N GLN A 4 -1.77 16.26 -16.23
CA GLN A 4 -0.70 15.87 -15.31
C GLN A 4 -1.26 15.26 -14.02
N GLU A 5 -2.40 15.72 -13.52
CA GLU A 5 -3.07 15.14 -12.34
C GLU A 5 -3.67 13.75 -12.63
N SER A 6 -4.28 13.55 -13.80
CA SER A 6 -4.81 12.23 -14.22
C SER A 6 -3.69 11.20 -14.43
N ALA A 7 -2.58 11.60 -15.06
CA ALA A 7 -1.38 10.75 -15.18
C ALA A 7 -0.74 10.45 -13.81
N ALA A 8 -0.73 11.42 -12.88
CA ALA A 8 -0.23 11.23 -11.53
C ALA A 8 -1.10 10.27 -10.71
N GLN A 9 -2.43 10.33 -10.82
CA GLN A 9 -3.35 9.41 -10.14
C GLN A 9 -3.27 7.98 -10.70
N LEU A 10 -3.19 7.83 -12.03
CA LEU A 10 -2.97 6.53 -12.68
C LEU A 10 -1.59 5.95 -12.31
N SER A 11 -0.55 6.81 -12.27
CA SER A 11 0.80 6.46 -11.80
C SER A 11 0.80 6.01 -10.34
N MET A 12 -0.03 6.62 -9.47
CA MET A 12 -0.12 6.25 -8.06
C MET A 12 -0.84 4.90 -7.87
N ALA A 13 -1.89 4.62 -8.64
CA ALA A 13 -2.59 3.34 -8.63
C ALA A 13 -1.70 2.18 -9.16
N LEU A 14 -0.93 2.43 -10.22
CA LEU A 14 0.10 1.51 -10.73
C LEU A 14 1.22 1.30 -9.70
N LYS A 15 1.71 2.37 -9.05
CA LYS A 15 2.74 2.27 -8.00
C LYS A 15 2.31 1.33 -6.87
N VAL A 16 1.05 1.37 -6.43
CA VAL A 16 0.54 0.48 -5.36
C VAL A 16 0.48 -0.98 -5.83
N GLN A 17 0.02 -1.23 -7.05
CA GLN A 17 -0.11 -2.60 -7.59
C GLN A 17 1.24 -3.23 -8.00
N GLU A 18 2.20 -2.40 -8.38
CA GLU A 18 3.56 -2.82 -8.79
C GLU A 18 4.58 -2.77 -7.65
N TYR A 19 4.21 -2.23 -6.48
CA TYR A 19 5.11 -2.11 -5.34
C TYR A 19 5.75 -3.45 -4.92
N PRO A 20 5.02 -4.58 -4.80
CA PRO A 20 5.61 -5.88 -4.49
C PRO A 20 6.64 -6.36 -5.50
N THR A 21 6.48 -5.98 -6.77
CA THR A 21 7.38 -6.36 -7.87
C THR A 21 8.79 -5.85 -7.63
N LEU A 22 8.95 -4.63 -7.12
CA LEU A 22 10.26 -4.03 -6.85
C LEU A 22 10.72 -4.19 -5.41
N LYS A 23 9.79 -4.24 -4.45
CA LYS A 23 10.15 -4.18 -3.04
C LYS A 23 10.87 -5.43 -2.55
N VAL A 24 10.35 -6.62 -2.87
CA VAL A 24 10.95 -7.89 -2.44
C VAL A 24 12.38 -8.08 -2.97
N PRO A 25 12.68 -7.88 -4.26
CA PRO A 25 14.06 -8.03 -4.77
C PRO A 25 14.99 -6.95 -4.22
N TYR A 26 14.49 -5.72 -4.00
CA TYR A 26 15.28 -4.68 -3.33
C TYR A 26 15.64 -5.06 -1.88
N GLU A 27 14.69 -5.61 -1.12
CA GLU A 27 14.97 -6.08 0.24
C GLU A 27 15.96 -7.25 0.26
N THR A 28 15.92 -8.11 -0.77
CA THR A 28 16.87 -9.22 -0.96
C THR A 28 18.27 -8.68 -1.26
N LEU A 29 18.39 -7.73 -2.19
CA LEU A 29 19.65 -7.04 -2.49
C LEU A 29 20.21 -6.36 -1.24
N ASN A 30 19.39 -5.63 -0.48
CA ASN A 30 19.82 -4.94 0.74
C ASN A 30 20.29 -5.93 1.83
N LYS A 31 19.65 -7.11 1.93
CA LYS A 31 20.10 -8.18 2.83
C LYS A 31 21.47 -8.72 2.39
N ARG A 32 21.65 -9.00 1.09
CA ARG A 32 22.93 -9.48 0.53
C ARG A 32 24.05 -8.45 0.71
N PHE A 33 23.79 -7.18 0.39
CA PHE A 33 24.73 -6.07 0.56
C PHE A 33 25.24 -5.94 2.00
N ARG A 34 24.33 -5.97 2.99
CA ARG A 34 24.74 -5.91 4.41
C ARG A 34 25.51 -7.14 4.86
N ALA A 35 25.15 -8.32 4.36
CA ALA A 35 25.85 -9.56 4.68
C ALA A 35 27.26 -9.57 4.08
N ALA A 36 27.40 -9.15 2.82
CA ALA A 36 28.66 -8.99 2.14
C ALA A 36 29.58 -8.00 2.87
N GLN A 37 29.08 -6.82 3.22
CA GLN A 37 29.85 -5.84 3.98
C GLN A 37 30.35 -6.42 5.30
N LYS A 38 29.47 -7.06 6.09
CA LYS A 38 29.87 -7.69 7.35
C LYS A 38 30.91 -8.80 7.15
N ASN A 39 30.77 -9.61 6.11
CA ASN A 39 31.72 -10.69 5.82
C ASN A 39 33.08 -10.14 5.40
N ILE A 40 33.10 -9.14 4.51
CA ILE A 40 34.32 -8.49 4.04
C ILE A 40 35.03 -7.77 5.19
N ASP A 41 34.29 -7.03 6.03
CA ASP A 41 34.86 -6.34 7.20
C ASP A 41 35.48 -7.32 8.20
N ARG A 42 34.83 -8.49 8.41
CA ARG A 42 35.33 -9.55 9.27
C ARG A 42 36.62 -10.16 8.74
N GLU A 43 36.65 -10.54 7.46
CA GLU A 43 37.86 -11.14 6.87
C GLU A 43 38.99 -10.11 6.75
N THR A 44 38.67 -8.85 6.49
CA THR A 44 39.65 -7.74 6.54
C THR A 44 40.26 -7.62 7.93
N SER A 45 39.44 -7.71 8.99
CA SER A 45 39.93 -7.70 10.38
C SER A 45 40.87 -8.87 10.67
N HIS A 46 40.58 -10.07 10.15
CA HIS A 46 41.48 -11.22 10.29
C HIS A 46 42.82 -10.99 9.57
N VAL A 47 42.81 -10.41 8.37
CA VAL A 47 44.04 -10.06 7.64
C VAL A 47 44.85 -9.03 8.43
N THR A 48 44.22 -7.95 8.90
CA THR A 48 44.89 -6.92 9.70
C THR A 48 45.53 -7.50 10.97
N MET A 49 44.87 -8.45 11.63
CA MET A 49 45.42 -9.12 12.82
C MET A 49 46.69 -9.92 12.52
N VAL A 50 46.71 -10.68 11.42
CA VAL A 50 47.91 -11.47 11.05
C VAL A 50 49.05 -10.57 10.57
N VAL A 51 48.74 -9.49 9.86
CA VAL A 51 49.74 -8.47 9.46
C VAL A 51 50.35 -7.78 10.69
N ALA A 52 49.53 -7.41 11.68
CA ALA A 52 50.02 -6.80 12.91
C ALA A 52 50.95 -7.73 13.71
N GLU A 53 50.65 -9.05 13.75
CA GLU A 53 51.54 -10.02 14.38
C GLU A 53 52.87 -10.15 13.61
N LEU A 54 52.83 -10.14 12.27
CA LEU A 54 54.02 -10.11 11.44
C LEU A 54 54.89 -8.86 11.72
N GLU A 55 54.30 -7.67 11.77
CA GLU A 55 55.01 -6.41 12.09
C GLU A 55 55.65 -6.46 13.48
N LYS A 56 54.93 -6.99 14.46
CA LYS A 56 55.43 -7.14 15.83
C LYS A 56 56.62 -8.11 15.90
N GLN A 57 56.56 -9.23 15.19
CA GLN A 57 57.66 -10.21 15.13
C GLN A 57 58.85 -9.66 14.36
N LEU A 58 58.64 -8.91 13.28
CA LEU A 58 59.73 -8.23 12.56
C LEU A 58 60.51 -7.25 13.46
N SER A 59 59.86 -6.69 14.47
CA SER A 59 60.47 -5.77 15.43
C SER A 59 61.46 -6.46 16.40
N SER A 60 61.44 -7.80 16.52
CA SER A 60 62.24 -8.57 17.48
C SER A 60 63.41 -9.36 16.86
N CYS A 61 63.78 -9.10 15.59
CA CYS A 61 64.81 -9.85 14.85
C CYS A 61 64.58 -11.39 14.85
N PRO A 62 63.48 -11.87 14.25
CA PRO A 62 63.09 -13.28 14.29
C PRO A 62 63.90 -14.14 13.31
N ALA A 63 63.88 -15.46 13.51
CA ALA A 63 64.45 -16.42 12.57
C ALA A 63 63.69 -16.39 11.23
N VAL A 64 64.41 -16.62 10.12
CA VAL A 64 63.85 -16.59 8.75
C VAL A 64 62.64 -17.51 8.60
N ASP A 65 62.71 -18.73 9.14
CA ASP A 65 61.62 -19.71 9.09
C ASP A 65 60.32 -19.19 9.77
N SER A 66 60.46 -18.41 10.84
CA SER A 66 59.32 -17.80 11.53
C SER A 66 58.65 -16.72 10.68
N VAL A 67 59.44 -15.93 9.94
CA VAL A 67 58.92 -14.90 9.03
C VAL A 67 58.21 -15.53 7.85
N VAL A 68 58.78 -16.60 7.28
CA VAL A 68 58.16 -17.36 6.18
C VAL A 68 56.81 -17.91 6.61
N SER A 69 56.72 -18.55 7.79
CA SER A 69 55.46 -19.09 8.31
C SER A 69 54.38 -18.01 8.52
N LEU A 70 54.76 -16.81 8.99
CA LEU A 70 53.83 -15.70 9.16
C LEU A 70 53.35 -15.14 7.81
N LEU A 71 54.25 -15.03 6.82
CA LEU A 71 53.90 -14.64 5.46
C LEU A 71 52.93 -15.63 4.81
N ASP A 72 53.14 -16.94 4.99
CA ASP A 72 52.20 -17.98 4.54
C ASP A 72 50.81 -17.79 5.18
N GLY A 73 50.77 -17.45 6.47
CA GLY A 73 49.53 -17.11 7.17
C GLY A 73 48.82 -15.88 6.59
N VAL A 74 49.56 -14.83 6.23
CA VAL A 74 49.01 -13.63 5.56
C VAL A 74 48.44 -14.00 4.19
N VAL A 75 49.18 -14.78 3.39
CA VAL A 75 48.75 -15.25 2.07
C VAL A 75 47.46 -16.08 2.19
N GLU A 76 47.39 -16.98 3.17
CA GLU A 76 46.19 -17.78 3.43
C GLU A 76 44.98 -16.88 3.72
N LYS A 77 45.09 -15.91 4.64
CA LYS A 77 43.98 -15.00 4.97
C LYS A 77 43.58 -14.10 3.81
N LEU A 78 44.53 -13.59 3.04
CA LEU A 78 44.25 -12.82 1.82
C LEU A 78 43.52 -13.66 0.77
N SER A 79 43.89 -14.94 0.62
CA SER A 79 43.21 -15.86 -0.30
C SER A 79 41.75 -16.11 0.11
N VAL A 80 41.49 -16.26 1.42
CA VAL A 80 40.15 -16.42 1.97
C VAL A 80 39.32 -15.16 1.76
N LEU A 81 39.88 -13.98 2.05
CA LEU A 81 39.24 -12.69 1.80
C LEU A 81 38.88 -12.53 0.32
N LYS A 82 39.82 -12.80 -0.60
CA LYS A 82 39.57 -12.73 -2.05
C LYS A 82 38.41 -13.62 -2.46
N ARG A 83 38.41 -14.89 -2.04
CA ARG A 83 37.33 -15.84 -2.35
C ARG A 83 35.98 -15.34 -1.81
N LYS A 84 35.94 -14.92 -0.54
CA LYS A 84 34.70 -14.44 0.11
C LYS A 84 34.16 -13.15 -0.50
N ALA A 85 35.05 -12.25 -0.92
CA ALA A 85 34.69 -11.02 -1.63
C ALA A 85 34.08 -11.34 -2.99
N VAL A 86 34.68 -12.24 -3.78
CA VAL A 86 34.15 -12.66 -5.08
C VAL A 86 32.77 -13.28 -4.94
N GLU A 87 32.59 -14.24 -4.01
CA GLU A 87 31.29 -14.86 -3.73
C GLU A 87 30.22 -13.82 -3.36
N SER A 88 30.58 -12.86 -2.50
CA SER A 88 29.65 -11.84 -2.02
C SER A 88 29.27 -10.84 -3.12
N ILE A 89 30.25 -10.35 -3.89
CA ILE A 89 30.04 -9.42 -5.01
C ILE A 89 29.18 -10.06 -6.10
N GLN A 90 29.44 -11.32 -6.43
CA GLN A 90 28.67 -12.03 -7.45
C GLN A 90 27.20 -12.20 -7.02
N ALA A 91 26.96 -12.56 -5.75
CA ALA A 91 25.62 -12.67 -5.22
C ALA A 91 24.86 -11.32 -5.19
N GLU A 92 25.57 -10.20 -4.96
CA GLU A 92 25.00 -8.85 -5.08
C GLU A 92 24.66 -8.49 -6.52
N ASP A 93 25.59 -8.73 -7.46
CA ASP A 93 25.41 -8.43 -8.88
C ASP A 93 24.20 -9.17 -9.48
N GLU A 94 24.00 -10.45 -9.14
CA GLU A 94 22.81 -11.20 -9.54
C GLU A 94 21.51 -10.55 -9.04
N SER A 95 21.49 -10.09 -7.78
CA SER A 95 20.32 -9.43 -7.20
C SER A 95 20.08 -8.05 -7.81
N ALA A 96 21.14 -7.31 -8.11
CA ALA A 96 21.07 -6.03 -8.79
C ALA A 96 20.55 -6.19 -10.23
N LYS A 97 21.04 -7.19 -10.97
CA LYS A 97 20.55 -7.55 -12.32
C LYS A 97 19.08 -7.93 -12.29
N LEU A 98 18.61 -8.69 -11.29
CA LEU A 98 17.19 -9.00 -11.12
C LEU A 98 16.34 -7.73 -10.91
N CYS A 99 16.81 -6.81 -10.06
CA CYS A 99 16.13 -5.51 -9.87
C CYS A 99 16.07 -4.72 -11.17
N LYS A 100 17.17 -4.70 -11.93
CA LYS A 100 17.26 -4.03 -13.23
C LYS A 100 16.26 -4.61 -14.24
N ARG A 101 16.19 -5.94 -14.41
CA ARG A 101 15.23 -6.60 -15.31
C ARG A 101 13.78 -6.23 -14.98
N ARG A 102 13.44 -6.15 -13.69
CA ARG A 102 12.08 -5.75 -13.26
C ARG A 102 11.78 -4.28 -13.53
N ILE A 103 12.76 -3.39 -13.35
CA ILE A 103 12.61 -1.97 -13.70
C ILE A 103 12.43 -1.82 -15.22
N GLU A 104 13.19 -2.54 -16.03
CA GLU A 104 13.06 -2.56 -17.49
C GLU A 104 11.67 -3.01 -17.91
N HIS A 105 11.17 -4.13 -17.36
CA HIS A 105 9.80 -4.58 -17.60
C HIS A 105 8.73 -3.53 -17.24
N LEU A 106 8.90 -2.79 -16.14
CA LEU A 106 7.95 -1.73 -15.78
C LEU A 106 7.99 -0.54 -16.75
N LYS A 107 9.14 -0.26 -17.38
CA LYS A 107 9.26 0.78 -18.41
C LYS A 107 8.56 0.42 -19.71
N GLU A 108 8.41 -0.87 -20.03
CA GLU A 108 7.69 -1.35 -21.21
C GLU A 108 6.22 -0.89 -21.24
N HIS A 109 5.62 -0.57 -20.08
CA HIS A 109 4.26 -0.02 -20.00
C HIS A 109 4.10 1.30 -20.76
N SER A 110 5.16 2.11 -20.82
CA SER A 110 5.16 3.42 -21.50
C SER A 110 5.40 3.31 -23.01
N SER A 111 5.35 2.11 -23.59
CA SER A 111 5.50 1.90 -25.03
C SER A 111 4.25 2.37 -25.78
N ASP A 112 4.46 3.14 -26.85
CA ASP A 112 3.39 3.61 -27.75
C ASP A 112 2.83 2.49 -28.66
N GLN A 113 3.44 1.29 -28.66
CA GLN A 113 3.01 0.17 -29.50
C GLN A 113 1.89 -0.66 -28.85
N PRO A 114 0.70 -0.80 -29.48
CA PRO A 114 -0.43 -1.52 -28.89
C PRO A 114 -0.14 -3.01 -28.58
N ALA A 115 0.65 -3.68 -29.43
CA ALA A 115 1.02 -5.08 -29.24
C ALA A 115 1.92 -5.27 -28.01
N ALA A 116 2.90 -4.39 -27.81
CA ALA A 116 3.77 -4.40 -26.64
C ALA A 116 2.97 -4.12 -25.36
N ALA A 117 2.06 -3.15 -25.39
CA ALA A 117 1.18 -2.82 -24.26
C ALA A 117 0.27 -4.00 -23.87
N ASN A 118 -0.26 -4.75 -24.85
CA ASN A 118 -1.09 -5.93 -24.57
C ASN A 118 -0.28 -7.09 -24.01
N MET A 119 0.92 -7.33 -24.53
CA MET A 119 1.84 -8.34 -23.99
C MET A 119 2.25 -8.01 -22.55
N TRP A 120 2.52 -6.73 -22.26
CA TRP A 120 2.81 -6.26 -20.91
C TRP A 120 1.64 -6.50 -19.94
N LYS A 121 0.40 -6.18 -20.34
CA LYS A 121 -0.81 -6.44 -19.54
C LYS A 121 -0.98 -7.93 -19.23
N LYS A 122 -0.70 -8.81 -20.20
CA LYS A 122 -0.75 -10.27 -20.00
C LYS A 122 0.30 -10.72 -18.98
N LYS A 123 1.57 -10.32 -19.16
CA LYS A 123 2.66 -10.63 -18.21
C LYS A 123 2.34 -10.14 -16.80
N ARG A 124 1.74 -8.94 -16.69
CA ARG A 124 1.29 -8.36 -15.42
C ARG A 124 0.24 -9.23 -14.73
N MET A 125 -0.77 -9.68 -15.47
CA MET A 125 -1.83 -10.55 -14.95
C MET A 125 -1.25 -11.89 -14.48
N ASP A 126 -0.42 -12.52 -15.30
CA ASP A 126 0.24 -13.79 -14.96
C ASP A 126 1.09 -13.65 -13.69
N ARG A 127 1.83 -12.55 -13.55
CA ARG A 127 2.61 -12.24 -12.34
C ARG A 127 1.72 -12.13 -11.10
N MET A 128 0.60 -11.42 -11.18
CA MET A 128 -0.37 -11.28 -10.09
C MET A 128 -1.00 -12.62 -9.70
N MET A 129 -1.30 -13.47 -10.70
CA MET A 129 -1.82 -14.82 -10.48
C MET A 129 -0.78 -15.73 -9.83
N VAL A 130 0.48 -15.72 -10.28
CA VAL A 130 1.57 -16.49 -9.67
C VAL A 130 1.72 -16.15 -8.19
N GLU A 131 1.76 -14.86 -7.83
CA GLU A 131 1.85 -14.44 -6.43
C GLU A 131 0.63 -14.91 -5.62
N HIS A 132 -0.58 -14.82 -6.18
CA HIS A 132 -1.80 -15.30 -5.53
C HIS A 132 -1.76 -16.81 -5.28
N LEU A 133 -1.38 -17.59 -6.28
CA LEU A 133 -1.24 -19.05 -6.17
C LEU A 133 -0.22 -19.43 -5.09
N LEU A 134 0.93 -18.74 -5.02
CA LEU A 134 1.93 -18.95 -3.97
C LEU A 134 1.37 -18.68 -2.57
N ARG A 135 0.60 -17.60 -2.38
CA ARG A 135 -0.06 -17.27 -1.10
C ARG A 135 -1.14 -18.27 -0.70
N CYS A 136 -1.78 -18.91 -1.67
CA CYS A 136 -2.78 -19.96 -1.45
C CYS A 136 -2.17 -21.36 -1.26
N GLY A 137 -0.84 -21.51 -1.36
CA GLY A 137 -0.16 -22.79 -1.23
C GLY A 137 -0.09 -23.62 -2.53
N TYR A 138 -0.51 -23.08 -3.67
CA TYR A 138 -0.47 -23.76 -4.97
C TYR A 138 0.89 -23.59 -5.69
N TYR A 139 1.99 -23.96 -5.02
CA TYR A 139 3.36 -23.70 -5.48
C TYR A 139 3.69 -24.32 -6.84
N ASN A 140 3.32 -25.58 -7.07
CA ASN A 140 3.61 -26.27 -8.33
C ASN A 140 2.93 -25.60 -9.52
N THR A 141 1.67 -25.18 -9.35
CA THR A 141 0.91 -24.46 -10.37
C THR A 141 1.52 -23.09 -10.63
N ALA A 142 1.92 -22.38 -9.58
CA ALA A 142 2.57 -21.09 -9.68
C ALA A 142 3.90 -21.15 -10.46
N VAL A 143 4.74 -22.15 -10.17
CA VAL A 143 6.02 -22.37 -10.88
C VAL A 143 5.79 -22.72 -12.35
N LYS A 144 4.81 -23.60 -12.65
CA LYS A 144 4.46 -23.94 -14.03
C LYS A 144 3.98 -22.73 -14.82
N LEU A 145 3.10 -21.91 -14.24
CA LEU A 145 2.60 -20.67 -14.87
C LEU A 145 3.76 -19.69 -15.13
N ALA A 146 4.66 -19.50 -14.16
CA ALA A 146 5.80 -18.63 -14.31
C ALA A 146 6.73 -19.05 -15.46
N ARG A 147 6.98 -20.35 -15.62
CA ARG A 147 7.77 -20.92 -16.73
C ARG A 147 7.09 -20.75 -18.08
N GLN A 148 5.82 -21.12 -18.18
CA GLN A 148 5.06 -21.03 -19.43
C GLN A 148 4.95 -19.59 -19.93
N SER A 149 4.80 -18.63 -19.03
CA SER A 149 4.73 -17.20 -19.37
C SER A 149 6.10 -16.53 -19.48
N GLY A 150 7.21 -17.23 -19.18
CA GLY A 150 8.57 -16.67 -19.20
C GLY A 150 8.78 -15.51 -18.22
N ILE A 151 8.14 -15.58 -17.04
CA ILE A 151 8.13 -14.50 -16.04
C ILE A 151 8.80 -14.89 -14.71
N GLU A 152 9.61 -15.96 -14.68
CA GLU A 152 10.29 -16.44 -13.46
C GLU A 152 11.07 -15.32 -12.74
N ASP A 153 11.75 -14.45 -13.51
CA ASP A 153 12.47 -13.29 -12.98
C ASP A 153 11.58 -12.17 -12.43
N LEU A 154 10.28 -12.15 -12.79
CA LEU A 154 9.34 -11.10 -12.41
C LEU A 154 8.51 -11.47 -11.16
N VAL A 155 8.65 -12.70 -10.66
CA VAL A 155 7.89 -13.24 -9.52
C VAL A 155 8.82 -13.61 -8.35
N ASN A 156 8.29 -13.67 -7.13
CA ASN A 156 9.08 -13.87 -5.91
C ASN A 156 9.06 -15.33 -5.41
N ILE A 157 9.18 -16.31 -6.31
CA ILE A 157 8.98 -17.74 -6.00
C ILE A 157 9.85 -18.21 -4.82
N GLU A 158 11.15 -17.91 -4.83
CA GLU A 158 12.10 -18.38 -3.79
C GLU A 158 11.71 -17.94 -2.37
N MET A 159 11.20 -16.71 -2.21
CA MET A 159 10.75 -16.20 -0.92
C MET A 159 9.57 -17.02 -0.39
N PHE A 160 8.61 -17.37 -1.26
CA PHE A 160 7.46 -18.17 -0.89
C PHE A 160 7.83 -19.64 -0.64
N LEU A 161 8.83 -20.19 -1.33
CA LEU A 161 9.35 -21.53 -1.05
C LEU A 161 10.07 -21.60 0.31
N THR A 162 10.86 -20.59 0.65
CA THR A 162 11.48 -20.48 1.99
C THR A 162 10.40 -20.40 3.08
N ALA A 163 9.33 -19.63 2.84
CA ALA A 163 8.22 -19.55 3.77
C ALA A 163 7.47 -20.90 3.90
N LYS A 164 7.30 -21.62 2.78
CA LYS A 164 6.67 -22.94 2.75
C LYS A 164 7.40 -23.93 3.65
N GLU A 165 8.72 -23.98 3.59
CA GLU A 165 9.52 -24.89 4.43
C GLU A 165 9.31 -24.64 5.93
N VAL A 166 9.20 -23.36 6.33
CA VAL A 166 8.90 -22.98 7.71
C VAL A 166 7.47 -23.37 8.09
N GLU A 167 6.50 -23.15 7.20
CA GLU A 167 5.11 -23.53 7.44
C GLU A 167 4.94 -25.04 7.58
N GLU A 168 5.53 -25.84 6.68
CA GLU A 168 5.51 -27.31 6.74
C GLU A 168 6.18 -27.83 8.02
N SER A 169 7.26 -27.20 8.48
CA SER A 169 7.89 -27.50 9.77
C SER A 169 6.92 -27.28 10.94
N LEU A 170 6.21 -26.15 10.96
CA LEU A 170 5.23 -25.86 12.01
C LEU A 170 4.00 -26.79 11.93
N GLU A 171 3.59 -27.21 10.73
CA GLU A 171 2.55 -28.22 10.54
C GLU A 171 2.96 -29.59 11.09
N ARG A 172 4.24 -29.94 10.97
CA ARG A 172 4.85 -31.11 11.63
C ARG A 172 5.12 -30.91 13.13
N GLN A 173 4.71 -29.79 13.71
CA GLN A 173 4.92 -29.44 15.12
C GLN A 173 6.40 -29.25 15.50
N GLU A 174 7.22 -28.80 14.55
CA GLU A 174 8.65 -28.55 14.71
C GLU A 174 8.92 -27.03 14.73
N THR A 175 9.44 -26.50 15.84
CA THR A 175 9.75 -25.06 16.01
C THR A 175 11.11 -24.65 15.45
N ILE A 176 12.03 -25.59 15.23
CA ILE A 176 13.45 -25.34 14.97
C ILE A 176 13.64 -24.46 13.73
N THR A 177 13.00 -24.80 12.62
CA THR A 177 13.09 -24.07 11.35
C THR A 177 12.56 -22.65 11.48
N CYS A 178 11.43 -22.47 12.17
CA CYS A 178 10.84 -21.15 12.39
C CYS A 178 11.69 -20.28 13.34
N LEU A 179 12.33 -20.89 14.34
CA LEU A 179 13.25 -20.19 15.24
C LEU A 179 14.56 -19.78 14.53
N ALA A 180 15.08 -20.61 13.64
CA ALA A 180 16.20 -20.25 12.77
C ALA A 180 15.84 -19.04 11.90
N TRP A 181 14.64 -19.03 11.30
CA TRP A 181 14.13 -17.88 10.57
C TRP A 181 14.01 -16.62 11.46
N CYS A 182 13.55 -16.77 12.70
CA CYS A 182 13.48 -15.65 13.66
C CYS A 182 14.87 -15.09 13.96
N HIS A 183 15.86 -15.96 14.15
CA HIS A 183 17.24 -15.58 14.41
C HIS A 183 17.84 -14.79 13.24
N ASP A 184 17.68 -15.28 12.01
CA ASP A 184 18.19 -14.64 10.80
C ASP A 184 17.58 -13.27 10.55
N ASN A 185 16.37 -13.03 11.06
CA ASN A 185 15.61 -11.81 10.88
C ASN A 185 15.49 -10.95 12.16
N LYS A 186 16.22 -11.30 13.23
CA LYS A 186 16.08 -10.74 14.60
C LYS A 186 16.10 -9.21 14.66
N SER A 187 16.96 -8.55 13.90
CA SER A 187 17.06 -7.08 13.90
C SER A 187 15.82 -6.40 13.34
N ARG A 188 15.20 -6.97 12.30
CA ARG A 188 13.97 -6.46 11.68
C ARG A 188 12.75 -6.79 12.51
N LEU A 189 12.66 -8.02 13.02
CA LEU A 189 11.56 -8.45 13.89
C LEU A 189 11.47 -7.59 15.15
N ARG A 190 12.62 -7.23 15.76
CA ARG A 190 12.65 -6.27 16.89
C ARG A 190 12.12 -4.88 16.51
N LYS A 191 12.49 -4.35 15.34
CA LYS A 191 11.97 -3.06 14.85
C LYS A 191 10.45 -3.10 14.61
N MET A 192 9.95 -4.24 14.16
CA MET A 192 8.52 -4.47 13.91
C MET A 192 7.73 -4.87 15.16
N LYS A 193 8.42 -5.06 16.30
CA LYS A 193 7.88 -5.55 17.57
C LYS A 193 7.11 -6.86 17.42
N SER A 194 7.62 -7.78 16.61
CA SER A 194 7.05 -9.13 16.48
C SER A 194 7.23 -9.92 17.79
N CYS A 195 6.19 -10.65 18.18
CA CYS A 195 6.19 -11.58 19.31
C CYS A 195 6.32 -13.05 18.88
N LEU A 196 6.64 -13.32 17.60
CA LEU A 196 6.67 -14.69 17.05
C LEU A 196 7.70 -15.57 17.77
N GLU A 197 8.93 -15.08 17.97
CA GLU A 197 9.97 -15.83 18.69
C GLU A 197 9.49 -16.21 20.10
N PHE A 198 8.88 -15.25 20.82
CA PHE A 198 8.33 -15.49 22.15
C PHE A 198 7.19 -16.53 22.12
N SER A 199 6.27 -16.42 21.17
CA SER A 199 5.15 -17.35 21.00
C SER A 199 5.63 -18.78 20.72
N LEU A 200 6.71 -18.94 19.94
CA LEU A 200 7.36 -20.22 19.69
C LEU A 200 8.01 -20.80 20.95
N ARG A 201 8.67 -19.97 21.78
CA ARG A 201 9.23 -20.42 23.07
C ARG A 201 8.14 -20.86 24.05
N ILE A 202 7.00 -20.17 24.06
CA ILE A 202 5.83 -20.62 24.81
C ILE A 202 5.34 -21.97 24.29
N GLN A 203 5.32 -22.18 22.96
CA GLN A 203 4.95 -23.48 22.40
C GLN A 203 5.93 -24.59 22.82
N GLU A 204 7.24 -24.36 22.77
CA GLU A 204 8.24 -25.31 23.25
C GLU A 204 8.04 -25.67 24.73
N PHE A 205 7.71 -24.69 25.57
CA PHE A 205 7.34 -24.94 26.96
C PHE A 205 6.09 -25.83 27.07
N ILE A 206 5.04 -25.53 26.31
CA ILE A 206 3.78 -26.32 26.31
C ILE A 206 4.06 -27.77 25.89
N GLU A 207 4.90 -28.00 24.88
CA GLU A 207 5.25 -29.36 24.45
C GLU A 207 6.07 -30.12 25.53
N LEU A 208 6.93 -29.42 26.29
CA LEU A 208 7.61 -30.03 27.45
C LEU A 208 6.62 -30.43 28.55
N ILE A 209 5.57 -29.63 28.79
CA ILE A 209 4.49 -29.98 29.73
C ILE A 209 3.68 -31.17 29.23
N ARG A 210 3.33 -31.21 27.93
CA ARG A 210 2.61 -32.36 27.33
C ARG A 210 3.41 -33.66 27.45
N GLN A 211 4.73 -33.60 27.34
CA GLN A 211 5.64 -34.73 27.54
C GLN A 211 5.89 -35.07 29.02
N ASN A 212 5.24 -34.36 29.96
CA ASN A 212 5.44 -34.47 31.40
C ASN A 212 6.89 -34.18 31.87
N LYS A 213 7.68 -33.46 31.07
CA LYS A 213 9.06 -33.05 31.38
C LYS A 213 9.08 -31.72 32.13
N ARG A 214 8.42 -31.67 33.28
CA ARG A 214 8.19 -30.41 34.02
C ARG A 214 9.47 -29.69 34.44
N LEU A 215 10.51 -30.42 34.85
CA LEU A 215 11.80 -29.82 35.22
C LEU A 215 12.50 -29.16 34.02
N ASP A 216 12.39 -29.77 32.83
CA ASP A 216 12.91 -29.19 31.59
C ASP A 216 12.15 -27.94 31.20
N ALA A 217 10.82 -27.93 31.37
CA ALA A 217 10.00 -26.75 31.15
C ALA A 217 10.42 -25.59 32.07
N VAL A 218 10.72 -25.84 33.35
CA VAL A 218 11.25 -24.82 34.27
C VAL A 218 12.61 -24.31 33.82
N ARG A 219 13.53 -25.19 33.38
CA ARG A 219 14.83 -24.78 32.84
C ARG A 219 14.67 -23.93 31.57
N HIS A 220 13.75 -24.32 30.69
CA HIS A 220 13.40 -23.57 29.48
C HIS A 220 12.89 -22.17 29.82
N ALA A 221 11.93 -22.07 30.74
CA ALA A 221 11.36 -20.79 31.17
C ALA A 221 12.42 -19.85 31.74
N ARG A 222 13.32 -20.34 32.60
CA ARG A 222 14.43 -19.53 33.14
C ARG A 222 15.36 -18.99 32.06
N LYS A 223 15.58 -19.77 31.00
CA LYS A 223 16.46 -19.37 29.89
C LYS A 223 15.80 -18.36 28.94
N HIS A 224 14.51 -18.53 28.64
CA HIS A 224 13.85 -17.82 27.54
C HIS A 224 12.83 -16.76 27.98
N PHE A 225 12.31 -16.82 29.20
CA PHE A 225 11.30 -15.88 29.70
C PHE A 225 11.87 -14.85 30.69
N SER A 226 13.17 -14.87 30.98
CA SER A 226 13.82 -13.96 31.94
C SER A 226 13.78 -12.48 31.53
N GLN A 227 13.63 -12.20 30.24
CA GLN A 227 13.51 -10.84 29.69
C GLN A 227 12.07 -10.45 29.34
N ALA A 228 11.06 -11.23 29.79
CA ALA A 228 9.66 -10.89 29.54
C ALA A 228 9.27 -9.64 30.32
N GLU A 229 8.59 -8.70 29.65
CA GLU A 229 8.16 -7.42 30.24
C GLU A 229 6.71 -7.10 29.85
N GLY A 230 6.04 -6.26 30.66
CA GLY A 230 4.68 -5.80 30.38
C GLY A 230 3.69 -6.95 30.22
N SER A 231 2.91 -6.94 29.13
CA SER A 231 1.88 -7.95 28.85
C SER A 231 2.42 -9.37 28.67
N GLN A 232 3.71 -9.54 28.34
CA GLN A 232 4.32 -10.87 28.23
C GLN A 232 4.39 -11.58 29.59
N LEU A 233 4.48 -10.84 30.69
CA LEU A 233 4.53 -11.43 32.03
C LEU A 233 3.21 -12.12 32.39
N ASP A 234 2.08 -11.62 31.91
CA ASP A 234 0.78 -12.24 32.16
C ASP A 234 0.66 -13.58 31.41
N GLU A 235 1.13 -13.63 30.16
CA GLU A 235 1.25 -14.89 29.41
C GLU A 235 2.21 -15.87 30.09
N VAL A 236 3.37 -15.41 30.58
CA VAL A 236 4.32 -16.26 31.32
C VAL A 236 3.67 -16.81 32.60
N ARG A 237 2.97 -15.98 33.38
CA ARG A 237 2.27 -16.44 34.60
C ARG A 237 1.24 -17.51 34.28
N GLN A 238 0.47 -17.31 33.22
CA GLN A 238 -0.54 -18.27 32.76
C GLN A 238 0.10 -19.60 32.33
N VAL A 239 1.18 -19.56 31.56
CA VAL A 239 1.85 -20.77 31.08
C VAL A 239 2.60 -21.49 32.21
N MET A 240 3.20 -20.75 33.15
CA MET A 240 3.81 -21.33 34.36
C MET A 240 2.79 -22.02 35.26
N GLY A 241 1.54 -21.53 35.29
CA GLY A 241 0.43 -22.18 36.00
C GLY A 241 0.15 -23.61 35.53
N MET A 242 0.48 -23.94 34.27
CA MET A 242 0.32 -25.30 33.74
C MET A 242 1.15 -26.35 34.48
N LEU A 243 2.22 -25.95 35.18
CA LEU A 243 3.03 -26.86 35.99
C LEU A 243 2.22 -27.54 37.11
N ALA A 244 1.16 -26.89 37.60
CA ALA A 244 0.31 -27.39 38.67
C ALA A 244 -0.78 -28.37 38.19
N PHE A 245 -1.04 -28.43 36.88
CA PHE A 245 -2.12 -29.22 36.30
C PHE A 245 -1.59 -30.42 35.50
N PRO A 246 -2.40 -31.49 35.35
CA PRO A 246 -2.07 -32.59 34.46
C PRO A 246 -2.28 -32.18 32.98
N SER A 247 -1.64 -32.90 32.06
CA SER A 247 -1.62 -32.58 30.62
C SER A 247 -2.96 -32.80 29.90
N ASP A 248 -3.93 -33.43 30.57
CA ASP A 248 -5.30 -33.68 30.13
C ASP A 248 -6.34 -32.75 30.81
N THR A 249 -5.88 -31.67 31.46
CA THR A 249 -6.75 -30.74 32.18
C THR A 249 -7.87 -30.16 31.29
N HIS A 250 -9.09 -30.14 31.83
CA HIS A 250 -10.25 -29.49 31.21
C HIS A 250 -10.48 -28.06 31.72
N ILE A 251 -9.60 -27.56 32.59
CA ILE A 251 -9.73 -26.25 33.23
C ILE A 251 -9.28 -25.16 32.27
N SER A 252 -10.17 -24.23 31.92
CA SER A 252 -9.80 -23.01 31.19
C SER A 252 -9.06 -22.05 32.14
N PRO A 253 -7.98 -21.38 31.70
CA PRO A 253 -7.53 -21.25 30.31
C PRO A 253 -6.48 -22.26 29.86
N TYR A 254 -6.11 -23.24 30.69
CA TYR A 254 -5.03 -24.20 30.41
C TYR A 254 -5.40 -25.21 29.33
N LYS A 255 -6.67 -25.62 29.26
CA LYS A 255 -7.23 -26.41 28.15
C LYS A 255 -6.96 -25.74 26.81
N ASP A 256 -7.20 -24.44 26.71
CA ASP A 256 -7.06 -23.67 25.48
C ASP A 256 -5.58 -23.51 25.06
N LEU A 257 -4.66 -23.43 26.02
CA LEU A 257 -3.22 -23.44 25.76
C LEU A 257 -2.73 -24.78 25.19
N LEU A 258 -3.38 -25.88 25.58
CA LEU A 258 -3.10 -27.24 25.10
C LEU A 258 -3.84 -27.58 23.81
N ASP A 259 -4.61 -26.67 23.22
CA ASP A 259 -5.33 -26.94 21.98
C ASP A 259 -4.36 -27.04 20.77
N PRO A 260 -4.44 -28.08 19.93
CA PRO A 260 -3.66 -28.19 18.69
C PRO A 260 -3.85 -27.01 17.72
N ALA A 261 -4.97 -26.29 17.78
CA ALA A 261 -5.23 -25.09 16.97
C ALA A 261 -4.17 -24.00 17.16
N ARG A 262 -3.45 -24.00 18.29
CA ARG A 262 -2.34 -23.08 18.56
C ARG A 262 -1.23 -23.18 17.51
N TRP A 263 -0.96 -24.36 16.96
CA TRP A 263 -0.02 -24.52 15.84
C TRP A 263 -0.48 -23.78 14.58
N ARG A 264 -1.79 -23.82 14.26
CA ARG A 264 -2.35 -23.03 13.14
C ARG A 264 -2.22 -21.52 13.40
N MET A 265 -2.39 -21.07 14.64
CA MET A 265 -2.18 -19.67 15.01
C MET A 265 -0.72 -19.25 14.83
N LEU A 266 0.24 -20.11 15.20
CA LEU A 266 1.67 -19.86 14.97
C LEU A 266 2.01 -19.75 13.48
N ILE A 267 1.43 -20.62 12.64
CA ILE A 267 1.58 -20.55 11.18
C ILE A 267 1.03 -19.22 10.65
N GLN A 268 -0.16 -18.80 11.11
CA GLN A 268 -0.75 -17.52 10.72
C GLN A 268 0.09 -16.32 11.17
N GLN A 269 0.60 -16.36 12.40
CA GLN A 269 1.49 -15.32 12.94
C GLN A 269 2.80 -15.24 12.15
N PHE A 270 3.40 -16.39 11.82
CA PHE A 270 4.57 -16.46 10.95
C PHE A 270 4.28 -15.85 9.57
N ARG A 271 3.17 -16.25 8.92
CA ARG A 271 2.76 -15.67 7.63
C ARG A 271 2.64 -14.14 7.69
N TYR A 272 1.97 -13.64 8.72
CA TYR A 272 1.81 -12.21 8.96
C TYR A 272 3.15 -11.48 9.11
N ASP A 273 4.04 -12.00 9.95
CA ASP A 273 5.35 -11.40 10.19
C ASP A 273 6.27 -11.51 8.98
N ASN A 274 6.21 -12.61 8.24
CA ASN A 274 6.93 -12.81 6.99
C ASN A 274 6.49 -11.78 5.92
N TYR A 275 5.18 -11.59 5.73
CA TYR A 275 4.66 -10.59 4.80
C TYR A 275 5.06 -9.17 5.21
N ARG A 276 4.91 -8.81 6.48
CA ARG A 276 5.34 -7.49 6.98
C ARG A 276 6.84 -7.27 6.83
N LEU A 277 7.66 -8.29 7.02
CA LEU A 277 9.11 -8.21 6.85
C LEU A 277 9.47 -7.82 5.41
N HIS A 278 8.74 -8.35 4.43
CA HIS A 278 8.86 -8.01 3.02
C HIS A 278 8.00 -6.83 2.56
N GLN A 279 7.30 -6.17 3.49
CA GLN A 279 6.37 -5.05 3.21
C GLN A 279 5.27 -5.40 2.21
N LEU A 280 4.80 -6.65 2.28
CA LEU A 280 3.67 -7.16 1.54
C LEU A 280 2.39 -7.01 2.36
N GLY A 281 1.27 -6.72 1.71
CA GLY A 281 -0.05 -6.80 2.34
C GLY A 281 -0.45 -8.26 2.64
N ASN A 282 -1.35 -8.46 3.61
CA ASN A 282 -1.90 -9.78 3.93
C ASN A 282 -2.71 -10.38 2.77
N ASN A 283 -3.43 -9.52 2.06
CA ASN A 283 -4.17 -9.90 0.86
C ASN A 283 -3.28 -9.74 -0.38
N SER A 284 -3.44 -10.65 -1.34
CA SER A 284 -2.75 -10.54 -2.63
C SER A 284 -3.32 -9.35 -3.42
N VAL A 285 -2.47 -8.68 -4.21
CA VAL A 285 -2.92 -7.60 -5.11
C VAL A 285 -3.97 -8.11 -6.09
N PHE A 286 -3.85 -9.37 -6.53
CA PHE A 286 -4.84 -10.05 -7.35
C PHE A 286 -6.21 -10.10 -6.67
N THR A 287 -6.29 -10.59 -5.43
CA THR A 287 -7.53 -10.69 -4.67
C THR A 287 -8.20 -9.33 -4.52
N ILE A 288 -7.43 -8.29 -4.13
CA ILE A 288 -7.96 -6.94 -3.94
C ILE A 288 -8.50 -6.39 -5.28
N THR A 289 -7.73 -6.55 -6.36
CA THR A 289 -8.10 -6.04 -7.69
C THR A 289 -9.31 -6.79 -8.25
N LEU A 290 -9.35 -8.11 -8.08
CA LEU A 290 -10.47 -8.95 -8.51
C LEU A 290 -11.72 -8.64 -7.69
N GLN A 291 -11.62 -8.51 -6.36
CA GLN A 291 -12.75 -8.15 -5.51
C GLN A 291 -13.28 -6.74 -5.80
N ALA A 292 -12.40 -5.78 -6.11
CA ALA A 292 -12.82 -4.45 -6.54
C ALA A 292 -13.56 -4.51 -7.88
N GLY A 293 -13.01 -5.25 -8.86
CA GLY A 293 -13.65 -5.45 -10.17
C GLY A 293 -14.97 -6.22 -10.07
N LEU A 294 -15.00 -7.31 -9.31
CA LEU A 294 -16.21 -8.10 -9.08
C LEU A 294 -17.24 -7.30 -8.29
N SER A 295 -16.86 -6.50 -7.28
CA SER A 295 -17.81 -5.63 -6.59
C SER A 295 -18.40 -4.57 -7.52
N ALA A 296 -17.63 -4.07 -8.49
CA ALA A 296 -18.14 -3.17 -9.50
C ALA A 296 -19.15 -3.87 -10.44
N ILE A 297 -18.90 -5.13 -10.81
CA ILE A 297 -19.75 -5.91 -11.75
C ILE A 297 -20.96 -6.56 -11.04
N LYS A 298 -20.79 -7.02 -9.80
CA LYS A 298 -21.76 -7.75 -8.98
C LYS A 298 -22.80 -6.82 -8.34
N THR A 299 -22.87 -5.55 -8.74
CA THR A 299 -23.95 -4.70 -8.25
C THR A 299 -25.26 -5.18 -8.87
N PRO A 300 -26.22 -5.67 -8.06
CA PRO A 300 -27.59 -5.74 -8.52
C PRO A 300 -28.01 -4.30 -8.85
N TYR A 301 -28.77 -4.10 -9.93
CA TYR A 301 -29.78 -3.04 -9.95
C TYR A 301 -30.50 -3.15 -8.58
N PRO A 302 -30.28 -2.24 -7.60
CA PRO A 302 -30.38 -0.79 -7.71
C PRO A 302 -29.32 -0.01 -6.89
N PHE A 303 -28.01 -0.25 -7.06
CA PHE A 303 -27.03 0.72 -6.55
C PHE A 303 -27.13 2.07 -7.29
N ILE A 304 -27.75 2.08 -8.47
CA ILE A 304 -28.06 3.29 -9.25
C ILE A 304 -29.10 4.16 -8.55
N GLU A 305 -30.20 3.60 -8.05
CA GLU A 305 -31.19 4.39 -7.30
C GLU A 305 -30.66 4.79 -5.93
N MET A 306 -29.93 3.89 -5.25
CA MET A 306 -29.33 4.22 -3.96
C MET A 306 -28.22 5.27 -4.10
N LEU A 307 -27.32 5.18 -5.09
CA LEU A 307 -26.34 6.24 -5.38
C LEU A 307 -27.01 7.48 -5.95
N LYS A 308 -28.03 7.39 -6.81
CA LYS A 308 -28.78 8.59 -7.24
C LYS A 308 -29.46 9.24 -6.06
N HIS A 309 -30.04 8.48 -5.13
CA HIS A 309 -30.72 9.00 -3.93
C HIS A 309 -29.72 9.56 -2.92
N TYR A 310 -28.67 8.81 -2.55
CA TYR A 310 -27.62 9.27 -1.65
C TYR A 310 -26.74 10.35 -2.26
N LEU A 311 -26.39 10.29 -3.55
CA LEU A 311 -25.67 11.38 -4.22
C LEU A 311 -26.58 12.56 -4.47
N ASN A 312 -27.88 12.42 -4.75
CA ASN A 312 -28.77 13.59 -4.84
C ASN A 312 -29.08 14.16 -3.45
N GLU A 313 -29.09 13.36 -2.39
CA GLU A 313 -29.11 13.87 -1.00
C GLU A 313 -27.80 14.59 -0.68
N ILE A 314 -26.64 13.96 -0.93
CA ILE A 314 -25.32 14.53 -0.62
C ILE A 314 -24.97 15.71 -1.54
N LEU A 315 -25.39 15.68 -2.81
CA LEU A 315 -25.21 16.77 -3.78
C LEU A 315 -26.31 17.82 -3.65
N GLY A 316 -27.53 17.48 -3.23
CA GLY A 316 -28.55 18.44 -2.84
C GLY A 316 -28.11 19.26 -1.63
N ILE A 317 -27.46 18.59 -0.67
CA ILE A 317 -26.72 19.22 0.42
C ILE A 317 -25.55 20.09 -0.10
N ALA A 318 -24.96 19.76 -1.26
CA ALA A 318 -23.85 20.53 -1.83
C ALA A 318 -24.29 21.68 -2.77
N GLU A 319 -25.50 21.64 -3.33
CA GLU A 319 -26.04 22.62 -4.28
C GLU A 319 -26.90 23.70 -3.58
N GLU A 320 -27.53 23.40 -2.44
CA GLU A 320 -28.19 24.40 -1.58
C GLU A 320 -27.24 24.82 -0.45
N ASN A 321 -26.58 25.98 -0.57
CA ASN A 321 -25.78 26.63 0.49
C ASN A 321 -25.10 25.64 1.45
N MET A 322 -24.03 24.97 1.00
CA MET A 322 -23.20 24.00 1.75
C MET A 322 -23.36 24.14 3.27
N PRO A 323 -24.23 23.34 3.92
CA PRO A 323 -24.34 23.36 5.34
C PRO A 323 -23.03 22.86 5.91
N SER A 324 -22.52 23.56 6.92
CA SER A 324 -21.27 23.17 7.60
C SER A 324 -21.36 21.71 8.07
N PHE A 325 -20.23 21.02 8.22
CA PHE A 325 -20.19 19.66 8.79
C PHE A 325 -21.04 19.52 10.07
N SER A 326 -21.10 20.58 10.88
CA SER A 326 -21.95 20.67 12.08
C SER A 326 -23.44 20.58 11.78
N GLN A 327 -23.91 21.24 10.71
CA GLN A 327 -25.32 21.23 10.31
C GLN A 327 -25.73 19.89 9.71
N ILE A 328 -24.86 19.25 8.92
CA ILE A 328 -25.09 17.89 8.39
C ILE A 328 -25.12 16.86 9.53
N TYR A 329 -24.22 17.02 10.50
CA TYR A 329 -24.16 16.20 11.71
C TYR A 329 -25.41 16.37 12.58
N ASP A 330 -25.86 17.60 12.83
CA ASP A 330 -27.09 17.89 13.58
C ASP A 330 -28.36 17.37 12.87
N LEU A 331 -28.41 17.44 11.54
CA LEU A 331 -29.53 16.92 10.75
C LEU A 331 -29.63 15.38 10.80
N ARG A 332 -28.49 14.68 10.85
CA ARG A 332 -28.47 13.19 10.91
C ARG A 332 -28.55 12.63 12.32
N THR A 333 -27.97 13.30 13.32
CA THR A 333 -28.10 12.89 14.73
C THR A 333 -29.55 12.98 15.22
N LYS A 334 -30.32 13.98 14.74
CA LYS A 334 -31.75 14.12 15.04
C LYS A 334 -32.65 13.09 14.35
N SER A 335 -32.29 12.56 13.17
CA SER A 335 -33.14 11.61 12.43
C SER A 335 -32.83 10.13 12.68
N LEU A 336 -31.61 9.78 13.11
CA LEU A 336 -31.14 8.39 13.16
C LEU A 336 -30.72 7.87 14.55
N GLY A 337 -31.05 8.59 15.63
CA GLY A 337 -31.02 8.05 17.00
C GLY A 337 -29.66 7.49 17.45
N GLY A 338 -28.65 8.35 17.63
CA GLY A 338 -27.50 8.14 18.53
C GLY A 338 -26.47 7.01 18.22
N GLN A 339 -26.85 5.91 17.57
CA GLN A 339 -26.05 4.67 17.49
C GLN A 339 -24.83 4.71 16.56
N TRP A 340 -24.63 5.79 15.80
CA TRP A 340 -23.58 5.87 14.77
C TRP A 340 -22.26 6.46 15.26
N HIS A 341 -22.25 7.14 16.42
CA HIS A 341 -21.05 7.80 16.94
C HIS A 341 -19.92 6.81 17.22
N ASP A 342 -20.25 5.58 17.63
CA ASP A 342 -19.26 4.53 17.92
C ASP A 342 -18.73 3.83 16.65
N LEU A 343 -19.37 4.04 15.51
CA LEU A 343 -19.02 3.38 14.24
C LEU A 343 -18.05 4.21 13.37
N VAL A 344 -17.84 5.48 13.72
CA VAL A 344 -17.00 6.41 12.95
C VAL A 344 -16.13 7.22 13.92
N ASN A 345 -14.84 7.38 13.60
CA ASN A 345 -13.90 8.17 14.40
C ASN A 345 -14.14 9.70 14.26
N ILE A 346 -15.34 10.16 14.55
CA ILE A 346 -15.79 11.55 14.31
C ILE A 346 -14.95 12.55 15.08
N GLU A 347 -14.62 12.27 16.34
CA GLU A 347 -13.82 13.15 17.19
C GLU A 347 -12.47 13.50 16.56
N MET A 348 -11.79 12.52 15.94
CA MET A 348 -10.52 12.76 15.24
C MET A 348 -10.69 13.75 14.07
N PHE A 349 -11.77 13.64 13.31
CA PHE A 349 -12.04 14.56 12.20
C PHE A 349 -12.47 15.95 12.69
N LEU A 350 -13.14 16.06 13.84
CA LEU A 350 -13.48 17.33 14.47
C LEU A 350 -12.22 18.06 14.96
N THR A 351 -11.30 17.36 15.63
CA THR A 351 -10.00 17.93 16.00
C THR A 351 -9.20 18.35 14.78
N ALA A 352 -9.19 17.54 13.71
CA ALA A 352 -8.52 17.90 12.47
C ALA A 352 -9.13 19.16 11.83
N LYS A 353 -10.47 19.25 11.82
CA LYS A 353 -11.20 20.40 11.28
C LYS A 353 -10.84 21.71 12.01
N GLU A 354 -10.75 21.68 13.34
CA GLU A 354 -10.35 22.86 14.12
C GLU A 354 -8.96 23.37 13.73
N VAL A 355 -8.01 22.46 13.54
CA VAL A 355 -6.65 22.80 13.08
C VAL A 355 -6.68 23.36 11.65
N GLU A 356 -7.46 22.76 10.76
CA GLU A 356 -7.58 23.23 9.37
C GLU A 356 -8.20 24.63 9.28
N GLU A 357 -9.29 24.89 10.01
CA GLU A 357 -9.93 26.21 10.06
C GLU A 357 -8.99 27.28 10.62
N SER A 358 -8.16 26.94 11.61
CA SER A 358 -7.12 27.84 12.14
C SER A 358 -6.07 28.18 11.06
N LEU A 359 -5.60 27.19 10.31
CA LEU A 359 -4.67 27.43 9.19
C LEU A 359 -5.32 28.22 8.04
N GLU A 360 -6.62 28.03 7.77
CA GLU A 360 -7.37 28.83 6.80
C GLU A 360 -7.47 30.31 7.23
N ARG A 361 -7.56 30.56 8.55
CA ARG A 361 -7.47 31.91 9.14
C ARG A 361 -6.04 32.44 9.24
N GLN A 362 -5.04 31.71 8.71
CA GLN A 362 -3.62 32.05 8.74
C GLN A 362 -3.02 32.07 10.16
N GLU A 363 -3.53 31.21 11.05
CA GLU A 363 -3.05 31.03 12.40
C GLU A 363 -2.30 29.70 12.53
N THR A 364 -1.07 29.73 13.05
CA THR A 364 -0.24 28.52 13.22
C THR A 364 -0.39 27.87 14.60
N ILE A 365 -0.97 28.58 15.57
CA ILE A 365 -0.91 28.23 17.00
C ILE A 365 -1.57 26.87 17.26
N THR A 366 -2.78 26.66 16.77
CA THR A 366 -3.55 25.41 16.96
C THR A 366 -2.85 24.22 16.31
N CYS A 367 -2.29 24.40 15.11
CA CYS A 367 -1.54 23.35 14.42
C CYS A 367 -0.21 23.01 15.13
N LEU A 368 0.47 24.02 15.70
CA LEU A 368 1.67 23.81 16.49
C LEU A 368 1.40 23.13 17.83
N ALA A 369 0.27 23.43 18.48
CA ALA A 369 -0.19 22.70 19.66
C ALA A 369 -0.44 21.22 19.32
N TRP A 370 -1.13 20.95 18.20
CA TRP A 370 -1.31 19.58 17.71
C TRP A 370 0.03 18.88 17.42
N CYS A 371 1.01 19.58 16.84
CA CYS A 371 2.35 19.03 16.61
C CYS A 371 3.06 18.69 17.93
N HIS A 372 2.89 19.54 18.95
CA HIS A 372 3.46 19.34 20.27
C HIS A 372 2.89 18.08 20.94
N ASP A 373 1.56 17.94 20.94
CA ASP A 373 0.87 16.80 21.56
C ASP A 373 1.22 15.47 20.87
N ASN A 374 1.55 15.53 19.58
CA ASN A 374 1.88 14.37 18.75
C ASN A 374 3.39 14.19 18.49
N LYS A 375 4.26 14.96 19.16
CA LYS A 375 5.69 15.08 18.87
C LYS A 375 6.45 13.76 18.75
N SER A 376 6.18 12.81 19.65
CA SER A 376 6.87 11.51 19.67
C SER A 376 6.51 10.64 18.45
N ARG A 377 5.26 10.72 17.98
CA ARG A 377 4.76 9.99 16.81
C ARG A 377 5.24 10.64 15.52
N LEU A 378 5.16 11.97 15.43
CA LEU A 378 5.66 12.75 14.29
C LEU A 378 7.16 12.55 14.07
N ARG A 379 7.96 12.50 15.15
CA ARG A 379 9.41 12.20 15.07
C ARG A 379 9.69 10.82 14.49
N LYS A 380 8.93 9.78 14.90
CA LYS A 380 9.07 8.43 14.35
C LYS A 380 8.72 8.37 12.86
N MET A 381 7.75 9.18 12.44
CA MET A 381 7.29 9.27 11.05
C MET A 381 8.12 10.20 10.16
N LYS A 382 9.10 10.90 10.77
CA LYS A 382 9.94 11.93 10.14
C LYS A 382 9.11 13.02 9.44
N SER A 383 8.02 13.46 10.07
CA SER A 383 7.22 14.60 9.56
C SER A 383 8.03 15.90 9.66
N CYS A 384 7.90 16.76 8.64
CA CYS A 384 8.48 18.10 8.60
C CYS A 384 7.45 19.20 8.91
N LEU A 385 6.20 18.86 9.29
CA LEU A 385 5.10 19.81 9.44
C LEU A 385 5.43 20.95 10.42
N GLU A 386 5.95 20.61 11.61
CA GLU A 386 6.35 21.62 12.61
C GLU A 386 7.36 22.60 12.02
N PHE A 387 8.36 22.10 11.29
CA PHE A 387 9.37 22.93 10.63
C PHE A 387 8.75 23.82 9.55
N SER A 388 7.87 23.29 8.70
CA SER A 388 7.16 24.07 7.67
C SER A 388 6.29 25.18 8.27
N LEU A 389 5.65 24.93 9.42
CA LEU A 389 4.91 25.95 10.18
C LEU A 389 5.83 27.04 10.74
N ARG A 390 7.00 26.68 11.28
CA ARG A 390 7.98 27.67 11.76
C ARG A 390 8.55 28.53 10.64
N ILE A 391 8.69 27.98 9.43
CA ILE A 391 9.03 28.74 8.24
C ILE A 391 7.88 29.70 7.87
N GLN A 392 6.62 29.27 7.97
CA GLN A 392 5.49 30.15 7.72
C GLN A 392 5.45 31.33 8.70
N GLU A 393 5.66 31.09 10.00
CA GLU A 393 5.75 32.17 10.99
C GLU A 393 6.87 33.17 10.65
N PHE A 394 8.02 32.69 10.20
CA PHE A 394 9.08 33.56 9.70
C PHE A 394 8.62 34.40 8.51
N ILE A 395 7.96 33.78 7.51
CA ILE A 395 7.46 34.47 6.33
C ILE A 395 6.45 35.57 6.71
N GLU A 396 5.55 35.32 7.67
CA GLU A 396 4.60 36.32 8.13
C GLU A 396 5.29 37.48 8.88
N LEU A 397 6.36 37.22 9.65
CA LEU A 397 7.18 38.29 10.23
C LEU A 397 7.85 39.15 9.15
N ILE A 398 8.31 38.53 8.06
CA ILE A 398 8.85 39.24 6.89
C ILE A 398 7.78 40.08 6.20
N ARG A 399 6.56 39.54 5.99
CA ARG A 399 5.43 40.27 5.40
C ARG A 399 5.01 41.48 6.24
N GLN A 400 5.09 41.37 7.57
CA GLN A 400 4.85 42.47 8.51
C GLN A 400 6.04 43.46 8.62
N ASN A 401 7.10 43.25 7.85
CA ASN A 401 8.35 44.01 7.88
C ASN A 401 9.08 43.99 9.25
N LYS A 402 8.81 42.99 10.09
CA LYS A 402 9.45 42.78 11.40
C LYS A 402 10.73 41.95 11.26
N ARG A 403 11.71 42.48 10.51
CA ARG A 403 12.93 41.75 10.12
C ARG A 403 13.78 41.30 11.31
N LEU A 404 13.92 42.14 12.34
CA LEU A 404 14.66 41.77 13.56
C LEU A 404 13.99 40.63 14.33
N ASP A 405 12.65 40.61 14.37
CA ASP A 405 11.88 39.53 15.00
C ASP A 405 12.04 38.23 14.22
N ALA A 406 12.03 38.29 12.89
CA ALA A 406 12.29 37.15 12.03
C ALA A 406 13.69 36.55 12.29
N VAL A 407 14.72 37.39 12.47
CA VAL A 407 16.07 36.92 12.85
C VAL A 407 16.09 36.26 14.22
N ARG A 408 15.38 36.82 15.21
CA ARG A 408 15.25 36.20 16.55
C ARG A 408 14.53 34.85 16.47
N HIS A 409 13.47 34.77 15.68
CA HIS A 409 12.71 33.55 15.42
C HIS A 409 13.58 32.46 14.78
N ALA A 410 14.33 32.81 13.74
CA ALA A 410 15.25 31.89 13.06
C ALA A 410 16.31 31.32 14.01
N ARG A 411 16.92 32.17 14.85
CA ARG A 411 17.91 31.71 15.86
C ARG A 411 17.31 30.72 16.85
N LYS A 412 16.04 30.90 17.22
CA LYS A 412 15.34 30.04 18.18
C LYS A 412 14.92 28.71 17.55
N HIS A 413 14.39 28.73 16.34
CA HIS A 413 13.68 27.57 15.76
C HIS A 413 14.45 26.83 14.66
N PHE A 414 15.46 27.45 14.04
CA PHE A 414 16.22 26.84 12.93
C PHE A 414 17.65 26.41 13.34
N SER A 415 18.04 26.56 14.60
CA SER A 415 19.39 26.24 15.09
C SER A 415 19.75 24.76 15.02
N GLN A 416 18.76 23.87 15.01
CA GLN A 416 18.92 22.42 14.90
C GLN A 416 18.62 21.89 13.48
N ALA A 417 18.54 22.76 12.48
CA ALA A 417 18.30 22.33 11.10
C ALA A 417 19.51 21.55 10.57
N GLU A 418 19.26 20.40 9.93
CA GLU A 418 20.30 19.53 9.37
C GLU A 418 19.95 19.08 7.95
N GLY A 419 20.97 18.71 7.17
CA GLY A 419 20.79 18.18 5.81
C GLY A 419 20.01 19.15 4.91
N SER A 420 18.97 18.65 4.25
CA SER A 420 18.16 19.43 3.29
C SER A 420 17.40 20.60 3.93
N GLN A 421 17.17 20.59 5.25
CA GLN A 421 16.52 21.71 5.94
C GLN A 421 17.39 22.97 5.92
N LEU A 422 18.72 22.82 5.88
CA LEU A 422 19.63 23.96 5.81
C LEU A 422 19.49 24.74 4.51
N ASP A 423 19.17 24.07 3.41
CA ASP A 423 18.96 24.72 2.11
C ASP A 423 17.66 25.56 2.14
N GLU A 424 16.60 25.03 2.75
CA GLU A 424 15.36 25.79 2.99
C GLU A 424 15.60 26.99 3.93
N VAL A 425 16.37 26.81 5.01
CA VAL A 425 16.73 27.91 5.91
C VAL A 425 17.53 29.00 5.17
N ARG A 426 18.52 28.62 4.36
CA ARG A 426 19.31 29.57 3.55
C ARG A 426 18.40 30.38 2.63
N GLN A 427 17.47 29.71 1.95
CA GLN A 427 16.52 30.35 1.05
C GLN A 427 15.58 31.32 1.80
N VAL A 428 15.05 30.92 2.95
CA VAL A 428 14.15 31.78 3.74
C VAL A 428 14.89 32.94 4.39
N MET A 429 16.14 32.74 4.85
CA MET A 429 16.99 33.81 5.35
C MET A 429 17.34 34.83 4.26
N GLY A 430 17.47 34.39 3.00
CA GLY A 430 17.65 35.27 1.84
C GLY A 430 16.52 36.30 1.67
N MET A 431 15.30 35.99 2.12
CA MET A 431 14.17 36.93 2.09
C MET A 431 14.45 38.23 2.86
N LEU A 432 15.36 38.22 3.85
CA LEU A 432 15.74 39.41 4.62
C LEU A 432 16.29 40.54 3.73
N ALA A 433 16.86 40.21 2.57
CA ALA A 433 17.42 41.18 1.64
C ALA A 433 16.40 41.76 0.64
N PHE A 434 15.18 41.22 0.57
CA PHE A 434 14.17 41.59 -0.42
C PHE A 434 12.91 42.20 0.23
N PRO A 435 12.23 43.14 -0.43
CA PRO A 435 10.96 43.68 0.04
C PRO A 435 9.83 42.64 -0.06
N SER A 436 8.73 42.86 0.67
CA SER A 436 7.61 41.91 0.79
C SER A 436 6.75 41.79 -0.48
N ASP A 437 6.96 42.65 -1.47
CA ASP A 437 6.33 42.67 -2.79
C ASP A 437 7.28 42.18 -3.91
N THR A 438 8.39 41.54 -3.55
CA THR A 438 9.39 41.05 -4.51
C THR A 438 8.78 40.12 -5.57
N HIS A 439 9.14 40.35 -6.83
CA HIS A 439 8.81 39.49 -7.97
C HIS A 439 9.91 38.46 -8.30
N ILE A 440 10.99 38.43 -7.52
CA ILE A 440 12.16 37.59 -7.76
C ILE A 440 11.87 36.17 -7.25
N SER A 441 11.90 35.18 -8.14
CA SER A 441 11.88 33.76 -7.76
C SER A 441 13.26 33.38 -7.18
N PRO A 442 13.31 32.62 -6.07
CA PRO A 442 12.21 31.84 -5.49
C PRO A 442 11.45 32.55 -4.35
N TYR A 443 11.78 33.80 -4.01
CA TYR A 443 11.19 34.51 -2.86
C TYR A 443 9.74 34.90 -3.09
N LYS A 444 9.36 35.22 -4.34
CA LYS A 444 7.96 35.41 -4.75
C LYS A 444 7.12 34.19 -4.38
N ASP A 445 7.61 33.00 -4.66
CA ASP A 445 6.89 31.74 -4.45
C ASP A 445 6.71 31.43 -2.94
N LEU A 446 7.70 31.80 -2.11
CA LEU A 446 7.60 31.70 -0.65
C LEU A 446 6.53 32.63 -0.06
N LEU A 447 6.30 33.78 -0.71
CA LEU A 447 5.30 34.77 -0.31
C LEU A 447 3.92 34.49 -0.93
N ASP A 448 3.73 33.40 -1.68
CA ASP A 448 2.43 33.07 -2.26
C ASP A 448 1.42 32.60 -1.19
N PRO A 449 0.19 33.16 -1.14
CA PRO A 449 -0.87 32.69 -0.24
C PRO A 449 -1.23 31.20 -0.38
N ALA A 450 -0.96 30.57 -1.55
CA ALA A 450 -1.16 29.14 -1.77
C ALA A 450 -0.37 28.26 -0.79
N ARG A 451 0.70 28.79 -0.17
CA ARG A 451 1.48 28.10 0.85
C ARG A 451 0.64 27.68 2.07
N TRP A 452 -0.36 28.48 2.47
CA TRP A 452 -1.29 28.09 3.52
C TRP A 452 -2.12 26.86 3.14
N ARG A 453 -2.58 26.78 1.88
CA ARG A 453 -3.26 25.58 1.36
C ARG A 453 -2.34 24.36 1.36
N MET A 454 -1.05 24.54 1.06
CA MET A 454 -0.06 23.45 1.15
C MET A 454 0.17 22.98 2.60
N LEU A 455 0.20 23.89 3.57
CA LEU A 455 0.31 23.54 5.00
C LEU A 455 -0.91 22.75 5.49
N ILE A 456 -2.12 23.14 5.07
CA ILE A 456 -3.35 22.40 5.35
C ILE A 456 -3.28 20.98 4.76
N GLN A 457 -2.80 20.83 3.52
CA GLN A 457 -2.62 19.51 2.91
C GLN A 457 -1.55 18.67 3.60
N GLN A 458 -0.43 19.28 4.01
CA GLN A 458 0.63 18.61 4.75
C GLN A 458 0.13 18.15 6.13
N PHE A 459 -0.64 19.00 6.84
CA PHE A 459 -1.30 18.65 8.08
C PHE A 459 -2.25 17.46 7.90
N ARG A 460 -3.15 17.50 6.90
CA ARG A 460 -4.05 16.38 6.56
C ARG A 460 -3.28 15.08 6.35
N TYR A 461 -2.23 15.13 5.55
CA TYR A 461 -1.38 13.98 5.26
C TYR A 461 -0.74 13.40 6.53
N ASP A 462 -0.16 14.25 7.39
CA ASP A 462 0.49 13.79 8.61
C ASP A 462 -0.52 13.32 9.66
N ASN A 463 -1.68 13.95 9.76
CA ASN A 463 -2.79 13.52 10.62
C ASN A 463 -3.29 12.12 10.21
N TYR A 464 -3.56 11.89 8.93
CA TYR A 464 -3.98 10.58 8.44
C TYR A 464 -2.93 9.51 8.68
N ARG A 465 -1.66 9.79 8.37
CA ARG A 465 -0.58 8.82 8.64
C ARG A 465 -0.43 8.52 10.12
N LEU A 466 -0.63 9.51 11.00
CA LEU A 466 -0.55 9.33 12.45
C LEU A 466 -1.62 8.37 12.96
N HIS A 467 -2.81 8.42 12.36
CA HIS A 467 -3.94 7.51 12.62
C HIS A 467 -3.96 6.26 11.72
N GLN A 468 -2.92 6.03 10.92
CA GLN A 468 -2.82 4.90 9.98
C GLN A 468 -3.94 4.85 8.93
N LEU A 469 -4.51 6.00 8.60
CA LEU A 469 -5.49 6.16 7.54
C LEU A 469 -4.79 6.39 6.19
N GLY A 470 -5.44 5.92 5.12
CA GLY A 470 -5.02 6.27 3.76
C GLY A 470 -5.40 7.71 3.43
N ASN A 471 -4.61 8.37 2.58
CA ASN A 471 -4.91 9.74 2.12
C ASN A 471 -6.15 9.84 1.25
N ASN A 472 -6.58 8.72 0.68
CA ASN A 472 -7.82 8.61 -0.06
C ASN A 472 -8.80 7.80 0.77
N SER A 473 -10.04 8.28 0.86
CA SER A 473 -11.08 7.52 1.54
C SER A 473 -11.37 6.20 0.81
N VAL A 474 -11.72 5.16 1.57
CA VAL A 474 -12.14 3.87 1.01
C VAL A 474 -13.35 4.07 0.07
N PHE A 475 -14.23 5.01 0.42
CA PHE A 475 -15.35 5.41 -0.44
C PHE A 475 -14.87 5.96 -1.79
N THR A 476 -13.92 6.89 -1.80
CA THR A 476 -13.36 7.48 -3.04
C THR A 476 -12.76 6.39 -3.93
N ILE A 477 -11.93 5.51 -3.36
CA ILE A 477 -11.28 4.43 -4.11
C ILE A 477 -12.33 3.48 -4.69
N THR A 478 -13.34 3.11 -3.89
CA THR A 478 -14.40 2.17 -4.30
C THR A 478 -15.28 2.78 -5.39
N LEU A 479 -15.66 4.05 -5.25
CA LEU A 479 -16.43 4.79 -6.24
C LEU A 479 -15.65 4.93 -7.55
N GLN A 480 -14.37 5.29 -7.50
CA GLN A 480 -13.52 5.40 -8.68
C GLN A 480 -13.33 4.04 -9.37
N ALA A 481 -13.12 2.95 -8.61
CA ALA A 481 -13.03 1.61 -9.16
C ALA A 481 -14.35 1.20 -9.86
N GLY A 482 -15.48 1.47 -9.21
CA GLY A 482 -16.81 1.26 -9.78
C GLY A 482 -17.01 2.02 -11.09
N LEU A 483 -16.79 3.34 -11.07
CA LEU A 483 -16.91 4.20 -12.26
C LEU A 483 -15.97 3.74 -13.39
N SER A 484 -14.75 3.34 -13.09
CA SER A 484 -13.79 2.85 -14.09
C SER A 484 -14.26 1.56 -14.77
N ALA A 485 -14.93 0.67 -14.03
CA ALA A 485 -15.42 -0.61 -14.54
C ALA A 485 -16.61 -0.47 -15.51
N ILE A 486 -17.38 0.62 -15.40
CA ILE A 486 -18.55 0.89 -16.26
C ILE A 486 -18.31 2.06 -17.24
N LYS A 487 -17.19 2.78 -17.11
CA LYS A 487 -16.82 3.88 -18.00
C LYS A 487 -16.46 3.34 -19.38
N THR A 488 -17.13 3.88 -20.40
CA THR A 488 -16.87 3.57 -21.82
C THR A 488 -16.60 4.85 -22.61
N PRO A 489 -15.96 4.78 -23.80
CA PRO A 489 -15.81 5.93 -24.68
C PRO A 489 -17.12 6.66 -24.98
N GLN A 490 -18.24 5.91 -25.05
CA GLN A 490 -19.57 6.39 -25.37
C GLN A 490 -20.13 7.36 -24.32
N CYS A 491 -19.61 7.31 -23.09
CA CYS A 491 -19.98 8.23 -22.02
C CYS A 491 -19.54 9.69 -22.26
N TYR A 492 -18.58 9.91 -23.16
CA TYR A 492 -17.93 11.21 -23.40
C TYR A 492 -18.00 11.70 -24.85
N LYS A 493 -18.81 11.08 -25.72
CA LYS A 493 -19.05 11.62 -27.07
C LYS A 493 -19.77 12.97 -27.00
N GLU A 494 -19.33 13.91 -27.84
CA GLU A 494 -19.77 15.31 -27.84
C GLU A 494 -21.25 15.47 -28.22
N ASP A 495 -21.75 14.62 -29.13
CA ASP A 495 -23.13 14.69 -29.65
C ASP A 495 -24.21 14.37 -28.61
N GLY A 496 -23.86 13.86 -27.43
CA GLY A 496 -24.79 13.55 -26.34
C GLY A 496 -25.76 12.38 -26.59
N THR A 497 -25.99 11.99 -27.86
CA THR A 497 -26.92 10.96 -28.31
C THR A 497 -26.56 9.54 -27.84
N SER A 498 -25.29 9.29 -27.51
CA SER A 498 -24.79 8.00 -27.02
C SER A 498 -24.80 7.87 -25.50
N LYS A 499 -25.19 8.92 -24.75
CA LYS A 499 -25.28 8.84 -23.29
C LYS A 499 -26.47 7.98 -22.89
N ASN A 500 -26.22 7.00 -22.03
CA ASN A 500 -27.29 6.15 -21.50
C ASN A 500 -27.82 6.75 -20.18
N PRO A 501 -29.13 7.09 -20.06
CA PRO A 501 -29.74 7.59 -18.81
C PRO A 501 -29.58 6.65 -17.62
N ASP A 502 -29.46 5.35 -17.89
CA ASP A 502 -29.28 4.31 -16.87
C ASP A 502 -27.80 4.07 -16.52
N CYS A 503 -26.86 4.70 -17.23
CA CYS A 503 -25.44 4.60 -16.92
C CYS A 503 -25.06 5.66 -15.85
N PRO A 504 -24.56 5.24 -14.67
CA PRO A 504 -24.06 6.16 -13.64
C PRO A 504 -23.03 7.16 -14.17
N VAL A 505 -22.09 6.71 -15.01
CA VAL A 505 -21.02 7.55 -15.57
C VAL A 505 -21.56 8.63 -16.50
N CYS A 506 -22.74 8.44 -17.11
CA CYS A 506 -23.36 9.44 -17.97
C CYS A 506 -24.08 10.55 -17.18
N SER A 507 -24.27 10.39 -15.86
CA SER A 507 -24.85 11.44 -15.01
C SER A 507 -23.88 12.63 -14.85
N LYS A 508 -24.40 13.85 -14.79
CA LYS A 508 -23.59 15.10 -14.81
C LYS A 508 -22.45 15.10 -13.78
N SER A 509 -22.75 14.72 -12.53
CA SER A 509 -21.78 14.78 -11.42
C SER A 509 -20.76 13.64 -11.47
N LEU A 510 -21.20 12.41 -11.73
CA LEU A 510 -20.29 11.26 -11.84
C LEU A 510 -19.48 11.30 -13.14
N ASN A 511 -19.98 11.92 -14.21
CA ASN A 511 -19.25 12.07 -15.46
C ASN A 511 -17.97 12.91 -15.27
N LYS A 512 -18.05 14.00 -14.50
CA LYS A 512 -16.89 14.82 -14.13
C LYS A 512 -15.89 14.02 -13.28
N LEU A 513 -16.38 13.33 -12.25
CA LEU A 513 -15.54 12.49 -11.37
C LEU A 513 -14.87 11.33 -12.11
N ALA A 514 -15.55 10.74 -13.09
CA ALA A 514 -15.06 9.63 -13.88
C ALA A 514 -14.12 10.06 -15.02
N GLN A 515 -14.06 11.35 -15.36
CA GLN A 515 -13.29 11.84 -16.51
C GLN A 515 -11.79 11.45 -16.48
N PRO A 516 -11.05 11.58 -15.36
CA PRO A 516 -9.65 11.20 -15.29
C PRO A 516 -9.41 9.68 -15.16
N LEU A 517 -10.46 8.87 -15.03
CA LEU A 517 -10.36 7.43 -14.76
C LEU A 517 -10.13 6.61 -16.04
N PRO A 518 -9.52 5.41 -15.96
CA PRO A 518 -9.39 4.53 -17.10
C PRO A 518 -10.76 4.02 -17.58
N MET A 519 -10.83 3.62 -18.86
CA MET A 519 -12.02 3.01 -19.45
C MET A 519 -12.01 1.50 -19.26
N ALA A 520 -13.21 0.91 -19.17
CA ALA A 520 -13.38 -0.53 -19.13
C ALA A 520 -12.94 -1.17 -20.45
N HIS A 521 -12.13 -2.23 -20.37
CA HIS A 521 -11.78 -3.03 -21.53
C HIS A 521 -12.91 -4.02 -21.84
N CYS A 522 -13.67 -3.76 -22.91
CA CYS A 522 -14.75 -4.63 -23.35
C CYS A 522 -14.23 -5.61 -24.40
N ALA A 523 -14.05 -6.89 -24.04
CA ALA A 523 -13.66 -7.93 -25.00
C ALA A 523 -14.86 -8.43 -25.83
N ASN A 524 -16.04 -8.47 -25.23
CA ASN A 524 -17.29 -8.88 -25.87
C ASN A 524 -18.36 -7.83 -25.58
N SER A 525 -19.03 -7.32 -26.62
CA SER A 525 -20.18 -6.43 -26.47
C SER A 525 -21.48 -7.22 -26.55
N ARG A 526 -22.44 -6.89 -25.69
CA ARG A 526 -23.82 -7.38 -25.78
C ARG A 526 -24.70 -6.21 -26.17
N LEU A 527 -25.59 -6.42 -27.14
CA LEU A 527 -26.61 -5.44 -27.46
C LEU A 527 -27.70 -5.47 -26.39
N VAL A 528 -28.10 -4.29 -25.93
CA VAL A 528 -29.19 -4.11 -24.97
C VAL A 528 -30.23 -3.20 -25.60
N CYS A 529 -31.49 -3.61 -25.57
CA CYS A 529 -32.56 -2.83 -26.16
C CYS A 529 -32.77 -1.52 -25.40
N LYS A 530 -32.86 -0.40 -26.13
CA LYS A 530 -33.08 0.93 -25.54
C LYS A 530 -34.45 1.09 -24.86
N ILE A 531 -35.45 0.32 -25.29
CA ILE A 531 -36.84 0.43 -24.79
C ILE A 531 -36.98 -0.38 -23.49
N SER A 532 -36.70 -1.68 -23.54
CA SER A 532 -36.93 -2.58 -22.40
C SER A 532 -35.72 -2.76 -21.48
N GLY A 533 -34.51 -2.46 -21.95
CA GLY A 533 -33.28 -2.78 -21.21
C GLY A 533 -32.88 -4.26 -21.28
N ASP A 534 -33.58 -5.09 -22.06
CA ASP A 534 -33.26 -6.51 -22.21
C ASP A 534 -32.11 -6.75 -23.20
N VAL A 535 -31.38 -7.85 -23.00
CA VAL A 535 -30.34 -8.29 -23.92
C VAL A 535 -30.97 -8.70 -25.26
N MET A 536 -30.43 -8.17 -26.35
CA MET A 536 -30.78 -8.59 -27.71
C MET A 536 -29.95 -9.83 -28.06
N ASN A 537 -30.61 -10.94 -28.35
CA ASN A 537 -30.03 -12.26 -28.59
C ASN A 537 -30.91 -13.07 -29.56
N GLU A 538 -30.69 -14.38 -29.69
CA GLU A 538 -31.48 -15.24 -30.58
C GLU A 538 -32.98 -15.23 -30.29
N ASN A 539 -33.38 -15.06 -29.02
CA ASN A 539 -34.77 -15.03 -28.57
C ASN A 539 -35.36 -13.61 -28.53
N ASN A 540 -34.54 -12.58 -28.66
CA ASN A 540 -34.94 -11.17 -28.76
C ASN A 540 -34.05 -10.48 -29.80
N PRO A 541 -34.21 -10.80 -31.10
CA PRO A 541 -33.25 -10.38 -32.12
C PRO A 541 -33.22 -8.85 -32.26
N PRO A 542 -32.04 -8.27 -32.55
CA PRO A 542 -31.93 -6.85 -32.85
C PRO A 542 -32.58 -6.55 -34.21
N MET A 543 -33.51 -5.60 -34.21
CA MET A 543 -34.28 -5.14 -35.35
C MET A 543 -33.99 -3.66 -35.61
N MET A 544 -33.62 -3.32 -36.85
CA MET A 544 -33.30 -1.96 -37.29
C MET A 544 -34.49 -1.35 -38.02
N LEU A 545 -34.90 -0.15 -37.60
CA LEU A 545 -35.87 0.65 -38.33
C LEU A 545 -35.20 1.38 -39.52
N PRO A 546 -35.97 1.86 -40.53
CA PRO A 546 -35.41 2.53 -41.72
C PRO A 546 -34.51 3.74 -41.45
N ASN A 547 -34.63 4.37 -40.28
CA ASN A 547 -33.77 5.46 -39.84
C ASN A 547 -32.44 5.00 -39.18
N GLY A 548 -32.14 3.70 -39.20
CA GLY A 548 -30.88 3.12 -38.72
C GLY A 548 -30.84 2.83 -37.21
N TYR A 549 -31.91 3.10 -36.46
CA TYR A 549 -31.94 2.77 -35.02
C TYR A 549 -32.35 1.32 -34.77
N VAL A 550 -31.62 0.66 -33.85
CA VAL A 550 -31.79 -0.75 -33.51
C VAL A 550 -32.49 -0.94 -32.15
N TYR A 551 -33.47 -1.83 -32.11
CA TYR A 551 -34.27 -2.19 -30.94
C TYR A 551 -34.46 -3.71 -30.86
N GLY A 552 -34.84 -4.25 -29.70
CA GLY A 552 -35.17 -5.68 -29.59
C GLY A 552 -36.54 -5.93 -30.22
N TYR A 553 -36.69 -7.06 -30.92
CA TYR A 553 -37.94 -7.48 -31.53
C TYR A 553 -39.12 -7.42 -30.55
N ASN A 554 -38.95 -7.93 -29.33
CA ASN A 554 -40.02 -7.97 -28.33
C ASN A 554 -40.48 -6.55 -27.95
N SER A 555 -39.55 -5.59 -27.87
CA SER A 555 -39.87 -4.20 -27.57
C SER A 555 -40.56 -3.48 -28.72
N LEU A 556 -40.15 -3.74 -29.96
CA LEU A 556 -40.85 -3.20 -31.13
C LEU A 556 -42.27 -3.75 -31.23
N LEU A 557 -42.44 -5.04 -30.91
CA LEU A 557 -43.75 -5.69 -30.87
C LEU A 557 -44.66 -5.03 -29.82
N SER A 558 -44.13 -4.71 -28.63
CA SER A 558 -44.92 -4.11 -27.55
C SER A 558 -45.38 -2.67 -27.82
N ILE A 559 -44.64 -1.92 -28.66
CA ILE A 559 -44.99 -0.52 -28.99
C ILE A 559 -45.71 -0.38 -30.34
N ARG A 560 -46.03 -1.51 -30.99
CA ARG A 560 -46.72 -1.54 -32.29
C ARG A 560 -48.20 -1.20 -32.10
N GLN A 561 -48.73 -0.31 -32.94
CA GLN A 561 -50.15 0.01 -33.04
C GLN A 561 -50.58 -0.08 -34.51
N ASP A 562 -51.55 -0.93 -34.84
CA ASP A 562 -52.11 -1.09 -36.18
C ASP A 562 -51.06 -1.17 -37.30
N ASP A 563 -50.07 -2.04 -37.10
CA ASP A 563 -48.91 -2.27 -37.96
C ASP A 563 -47.84 -1.16 -38.04
N LYS A 564 -48.00 -0.09 -37.26
CA LYS A 564 -47.04 1.01 -37.21
C LYS A 564 -46.27 1.03 -35.90
N VAL A 565 -45.03 1.49 -35.98
CA VAL A 565 -44.12 1.68 -34.86
C VAL A 565 -43.64 3.12 -34.88
N ILE A 566 -43.77 3.81 -33.76
CA ILE A 566 -43.20 5.16 -33.58
C ILE A 566 -41.81 5.01 -32.98
N CYS A 567 -40.77 5.44 -33.71
CA CYS A 567 -39.40 5.44 -33.22
C CYS A 567 -39.30 6.28 -31.93
N PRO A 568 -38.92 5.71 -30.77
CA PRO A 568 -38.87 6.47 -29.52
C PRO A 568 -37.90 7.66 -29.55
N ARG A 569 -36.86 7.58 -30.40
CA ARG A 569 -35.78 8.56 -30.52
C ARG A 569 -36.10 9.70 -31.50
N THR A 570 -36.58 9.38 -32.69
CA THR A 570 -36.82 10.39 -33.76
C THR A 570 -38.28 10.80 -33.89
N LYS A 571 -39.19 10.05 -33.25
CA LYS A 571 -40.66 10.20 -33.38
C LYS A 571 -41.21 9.95 -34.78
N GLU A 572 -40.39 9.45 -35.70
CA GLU A 572 -40.81 9.01 -37.03
C GLU A 572 -41.65 7.73 -36.93
N VAL A 573 -42.59 7.58 -37.86
CA VAL A 573 -43.51 6.44 -37.91
C VAL A 573 -43.14 5.54 -39.08
N PHE A 574 -42.95 4.25 -38.80
CA PHE A 574 -42.61 3.24 -39.79
C PHE A 574 -43.59 2.07 -39.70
N ASN A 575 -43.78 1.35 -40.80
CA ASN A 575 -44.49 0.08 -40.74
C ASN A 575 -43.58 -0.98 -40.09
N PHE A 576 -44.15 -1.85 -39.26
CA PHE A 576 -43.40 -2.89 -38.55
C PHE A 576 -42.67 -3.83 -39.52
N SER A 577 -43.25 -4.09 -40.70
CA SER A 577 -42.65 -4.86 -41.78
C SER A 577 -41.37 -4.27 -42.38
N GLN A 578 -41.13 -2.98 -42.17
CA GLN A 578 -39.90 -2.30 -42.61
C GLN A 578 -38.74 -2.47 -41.64
N ALA A 579 -38.95 -3.14 -40.49
CA ALA A 579 -37.89 -3.42 -39.55
C ALA A 579 -37.07 -4.63 -40.01
N GLU A 580 -35.76 -4.45 -40.19
CA GLU A 580 -34.86 -5.51 -40.66
C GLU A 580 -34.09 -6.14 -39.50
N LYS A 581 -33.96 -7.47 -39.51
CA LYS A 581 -33.14 -8.17 -38.52
C LYS A 581 -31.66 -7.92 -38.79
N VAL A 582 -30.93 -7.47 -37.77
CA VAL A 582 -29.49 -7.21 -37.85
C VAL A 582 -28.70 -8.41 -37.33
N TYR A 583 -27.57 -8.68 -37.95
CA TYR A 583 -26.58 -9.65 -37.46
C TYR A 583 -25.30 -8.90 -37.08
N ILE A 584 -24.73 -9.24 -35.92
CA ILE A 584 -23.42 -8.73 -35.52
C ILE A 584 -22.43 -9.85 -35.76
N MET A 585 -21.42 -9.58 -36.60
CA MET A 585 -20.27 -10.46 -36.80
C MET A 585 -19.16 -10.18 -35.78
#